data_AF-A0A353YYL6-F1
#
_entry.id   AF-A0A353YYL6-F1
#
_cell.length_a   1.000
_cell.length_b   1.000
_cell.length_c   1.000
_cell.angle_alpha   90.00
_cell.angle_beta   90.00
_cell.angle_gamma   90.00
#
_symmetry.space_group_name_H-M   'P 1'
#
loop_
_entity.id
_entity.type
_entity.pdbx_description
1 polymer ?
#
loop_
_entity_poly.entity_id
_entity_poly.type
_entity_poly.pdbx_seq_one_letter_code
_entity_poly.pdbx_strand_id
1 'polypeptide(L)' 'MRIAIITDIHEDVISLQNAFRKIEKAKCDEIVCLGDISGFSHHYHYHSSRNAHEC' A
#
# COMPACT_ATOMS: atom_id res chain seq x y z
N MET A 1 19.29 -9.64 5.14
CA MET A 1 18.72 -8.43 4.51
C MET A 1 17.50 -8.84 3.72
N ARG A 2 16.32 -8.40 4.14
CA ARG A 2 15.02 -8.64 3.51
C ARG A 2 14.41 -7.30 3.13
N ILE A 3 14.06 -7.14 1.87
CA ILE A 3 13.45 -5.91 1.36
C ILE A 3 11.99 -6.23 1.01
N ALA A 4 11.06 -5.41 1.50
CA ALA A 4 9.68 -5.42 1.05
C ALA A 4 9.51 -4.42 -0.10
N ILE A 5 8.85 -4.83 -1.16
CA ILE A 5 8.51 -3.96 -2.30
C ILE A 5 7.00 -3.76 -2.31
N ILE A 6 6.55 -2.51 -2.32
CA ILE A 6 5.14 -2.13 -2.46
C ILE A 6 4.96 -1.24 -3.69
N THR A 7 3.82 -1.37 -4.36
CA THR A 7 3.47 -0.68 -5.62
C THR A 7 1.95 -0.72 -5.81
N ASP A 8 1.41 0.01 -6.79
CA ASP A 8 -0.01 0.00 -7.18
C ASP A 8 -0.98 0.18 -6.00
N ILE A 9 -0.72 1.15 -5.12
CA ILE A 9 -1.53 1.39 -3.92
C ILE A 9 -2.87 2.03 -4.27
N HIS A 10 -2.87 3.01 -5.18
CA HIS A 10 -4.06 3.70 -5.71
C HIS A 10 -5.08 4.14 -4.64
N GLU A 11 -4.60 4.72 -3.54
CA GLU A 11 -5.42 5.21 -2.42
C GLU A 11 -6.09 4.10 -1.58
N ASP A 12 -5.76 2.81 -1.76
CA ASP A 12 -6.26 1.69 -0.95
C ASP A 12 -5.56 1.60 0.41
N VAL A 13 -5.93 2.52 1.30
CA VAL A 13 -5.38 2.61 2.67
C VAL A 13 -5.54 1.31 3.46
N ILE A 14 -6.61 0.55 3.25
CA ILE A 14 -6.85 -0.70 3.99
C ILE A 14 -5.86 -1.77 3.55
N SER A 15 -5.66 -1.94 2.24
CA SER A 15 -4.68 -2.87 1.71
C SER A 15 -3.25 -2.48 2.08
N LEU A 16 -2.93 -1.18 2.03
CA LEU A 16 -1.62 -0.66 2.45
C LEU A 16 -1.32 -0.96 3.93
N GLN A 17 -2.27 -0.69 4.84
CA GLN A 17 -2.12 -1.04 6.26
C GLN A 17 -1.92 -2.55 6.47
N ASN A 18 -2.64 -3.38 5.72
CA ASN A 18 -2.46 -4.83 5.76
C ASN A 18 -1.11 -5.29 5.21
N ALA A 19 -0.58 -4.62 4.18
CA ALA A 19 0.76 -4.86 3.66
C ALA A 19 1.81 -4.55 4.73
N PHE A 20 1.73 -3.38 5.40
CA PHE A 20 2.65 -3.04 6.48
C PHE A 20 2.66 -4.06 7.63
N ARG A 21 1.49 -4.53 8.07
CA ARG A 21 1.40 -5.59 9.09
C ARG A 21 2.09 -6.89 8.65
N LYS A 22 2.04 -7.24 7.36
CA LYS A 22 2.72 -8.43 6.82
C LYS A 22 4.24 -8.22 6.77
N ILE A 23 4.67 -7.03 6.34
CA ILE A 23 6.08 -6.64 6.27
C ILE A 23 6.72 -6.68 7.67
N GLU A 24 6.03 -6.14 8.67
CA GLU A 24 6.46 -6.18 10.08
C GLU A 24 6.62 -7.63 10.58
N LYS A 25 5.61 -8.48 10.34
CA LYS A 25 5.67 -9.92 10.70
C LYS A 25 6.80 -10.65 9.98
N ALA A 26 7.10 -10.29 8.73
CA ALA A 26 8.18 -10.87 7.95
C ALA A 26 9.58 -10.40 8.37
N LYS A 27 9.65 -9.38 9.25
CA LYS A 27 10.89 -8.75 9.71
C LYS A 27 11.75 -8.29 8.53
N CYS A 28 11.15 -7.55 7.60
CA CYS A 28 11.92 -6.90 6.55
C CYS A 28 12.76 -5.76 7.15
N ASP A 29 13.97 -5.60 6.63
CA ASP A 29 14.93 -4.58 7.05
C ASP A 29 14.67 -3.25 6.34
N GLU A 30 14.09 -3.29 5.13
CA GLU A 30 13.82 -2.12 4.29
C GLU A 30 12.47 -2.27 3.56
N ILE A 31 11.81 -1.14 3.31
CA ILE A 31 10.60 -1.06 2.48
C ILE A 31 10.88 -0.10 1.34
N VAL A 32 10.68 -0.57 0.11
CA VAL A 32 10.81 0.23 -1.11
C VAL A 32 9.42 0.38 -1.73
N CYS A 33 8.99 1.63 -1.91
CA CYS A 33 7.75 1.97 -2.62
C CYS A 33 8.09 2.36 -4.06
N LEU A 34 7.48 1.69 -5.03
CA LEU A 34 7.71 1.94 -6.46
C LEU A 34 6.74 2.96 -7.07
N GLY A 35 5.86 3.57 -6.27
CA GLY A 35 4.93 4.60 -6.72
C GLY A 35 3.49 4.11 -6.81
N ASP A 36 2.70 4.84 -7.60
CA ASP A 36 1.24 4.69 -7.72
C ASP A 36 0.53 4.69 -6.36
N ILE A 37 0.96 5.62 -5.50
CA ILE A 37 0.37 5.85 -4.17
C ILE A 37 -1.07 6.36 -4.30
N SER A 38 -1.27 7.34 -5.19
CA SER A 38 -2.57 7.93 -5.51
C SER A 38 -2.93 7.69 -6.98
N GLY A 39 -4.13 8.11 -7.39
CA GLY A 39 -4.61 7.90 -8.75
C GLY A 39 -5.67 6.80 -8.82
N PHE A 40 -6.63 6.83 -7.90
CA PHE A 40 -7.79 5.97 -7.94
C PHE A 40 -8.58 6.14 -9.25
N SER A 41 -9.07 5.04 -9.82
CA SER A 41 -10.02 5.02 -10.94
C SER A 41 -11.27 4.19 -10.63
N HIS A 42 -12.32 4.37 -11.43
CA HIS A 42 -13.59 3.64 -11.29
C HIS A 42 -13.47 2.11 -11.45
N HIS A 43 -12.31 1.59 -11.89
CA HIS A 43 -12.07 0.15 -12.01
C HIS A 43 -11.75 -0.52 -10.67
N TYR A 44 -11.40 0.25 -9.62
CA TYR A 44 -11.12 -0.29 -8.30
C TYR A 44 -12.36 -0.32 -7.41
N HIS A 45 -12.42 -1.25 -6.46
CA HIS A 45 -13.66 -1.54 -5.71
C HIS A 45 -13.74 -0.88 -4.32
N TYR A 46 -12.69 -0.21 -3.85
CA TYR A 46 -12.58 0.38 -2.50
C TYR A 46 -12.98 1.87 -2.45
N HIS A 47 -14.02 2.25 -3.21
CA HIS A 47 -14.47 3.64 -3.38
C HIS A 47 -14.73 4.40 -2.07
N SER A 48 -15.31 3.75 -1.07
CA SER A 48 -15.71 4.38 0.20
C SER A 48 -14.59 4.44 1.24
N SER A 49 -13.56 3.61 1.10
CA SER A 49 -12.43 3.55 2.01
C SER A 49 -11.17 4.19 1.46
N ARG A 50 -11.16 4.58 0.17
CA ARG A 50 -9.99 5.21 -0.44
C ARG A 50 -9.62 6.50 0.28
N ASN A 51 -8.33 6.71 0.49
CA ASN A 51 -7.84 7.93 1.13
C ASN A 51 -6.41 8.23 0.72
N ALA A 52 -6.24 9.17 -0.22
CA ALA A 52 -4.93 9.60 -0.70
C ALA A 52 -4.08 10.32 0.36
N HIS A 53 -4.70 10.93 1.38
CA HIS A 53 -3.97 11.66 2.42
C HIS A 53 -3.38 10.72 3.48
N GLU A 54 -4.03 9.58 3.71
CA GLU A 54 -3.60 8.55 4.66
C GLU A 54 -2.66 7.49 4.04
N CYS A 55 -2.46 7.53 2.71
CA CYS A 55 -1.55 6.62 2.00
C CYS A 55 -0.12 7.14 1.92
#